data_AF-A0A7K0ZZW1-F1
#
_entry.id   AF-A0A7K0ZZW1-F1
#
_cell.length_a   1.000
_cell.length_b   1.000
_cell.length_c   1.000
_cell.angle_alpha   90.00
_cell.angle_beta   90.00
_cell.angle_gamma   90.00
#
_symmetry.space_group_name_H-M   'P 1'
#
loop_
_entity.id
_entity.type
_entity.pdbx_description
1 polymer ?
#
loop_
_entity_poly.entity_id
_entity_poly.type
_entity_poly.pdbx_seq_one_letter_code
_entity_poly.pdbx_strand_id
1 'polypeptide(L)'
;MIAPLISMPQGAEWLVILVIVVLVFGAAKLPDLARGTGQALRIFKAETKGLRDDDDAVAGPEPKATPPAELPATPVDDVTVAQEPQTDKNHG
;
A
#
# COMPACT_ATOMS: atom_id res chain seq x y z
N MET A 1 -14.70 22.27 -45.65
CA MET A 1 -15.15 22.41 -44.25
C MET A 1 -14.90 21.07 -43.56
N ILE A 2 -13.74 20.95 -42.93
CA ILE A 2 -13.30 19.77 -42.16
C ILE A 2 -13.34 20.19 -40.70
N ALA A 3 -14.28 19.66 -39.93
CA ALA A 3 -14.31 19.91 -38.49
C ALA A 3 -13.18 19.09 -37.84
N PRO A 4 -12.24 19.70 -37.10
CA PRO A 4 -11.29 18.93 -36.32
C PRO A 4 -12.01 18.33 -35.11
N LEU A 5 -12.37 17.05 -35.23
CA LEU A 5 -12.76 16.14 -34.16
C LEU A 5 -11.54 15.81 -33.27
N ILE A 6 -10.84 16.84 -32.79
CA ILE A 6 -9.73 16.77 -31.82
C ILE A 6 -10.11 17.53 -30.54
N SER A 7 -11.26 18.22 -30.53
CA SER A 7 -11.63 19.14 -29.44
C SER A 7 -12.39 18.52 -28.26
N MET A 8 -12.41 17.20 -28.07
CA MET A 8 -12.93 16.65 -26.81
C MET A 8 -12.38 15.25 -26.61
N PRO A 9 -11.61 15.04 -25.54
CA PRO A 9 -12.26 14.45 -24.38
C PRO A 9 -11.71 14.99 -23.06
N GLN A 10 -12.58 15.53 -22.22
CA GLN A 10 -12.32 16.18 -20.92
C GLN A 10 -11.59 15.29 -19.87
N GLY A 11 -11.19 14.07 -20.24
CA GLY A 11 -10.43 13.13 -19.45
C GLY A 11 -9.02 12.82 -20.00
N ALA A 12 -8.72 13.12 -21.26
CA ALA A 12 -7.39 12.85 -21.81
C ALA A 12 -6.33 13.80 -21.22
N GLU A 13 -6.70 15.04 -20.88
CA GLU A 13 -5.82 15.98 -20.22
C GLU A 13 -5.34 15.45 -18.86
N TRP A 14 -6.23 14.80 -18.09
CA TRP A 14 -5.87 14.18 -16.82
C TRP A 14 -4.88 13.04 -17.00
N LEU A 15 -5.04 12.22 -18.05
CA LEU A 15 -4.07 11.16 -18.38
C LEU A 15 -2.71 11.74 -18.75
N VAL A 16 -2.66 12.82 -19.54
CA VAL A 16 -1.40 13.48 -19.91
C VAL A 16 -0.69 14.03 -18.67
N ILE A 17 -1.41 14.68 -17.76
CA ILE A 17 -0.84 15.18 -16.49
C ILE A 17 -0.32 14.02 -15.64
N LEU A 18 -1.11 12.94 -15.51
CA LEU A 18 -0.71 11.76 -14.74
C LEU A 18 0.56 11.12 -15.32
N VAL A 19 0.66 11.03 -16.64
CA VAL A 19 1.87 10.53 -17.33
C VAL A 19 3.09 11.42 -17.00
N ILE A 20 2.95 12.75 -17.07
CA ILE A 20 4.05 13.66 -16.72
C ILE A 20 4.48 13.49 -15.26
N VAL A 21 3.53 13.38 -14.32
CA VAL A 21 3.82 13.14 -12.90
C VAL A 21 4.55 11.80 -12.72
N VAL A 22 4.10 10.73 -13.37
CA VAL A 22 4.79 9.43 -13.34
C VAL A 22 6.21 9.52 -13.90
N LEU A 23 6.44 10.33 -14.93
CA LEU A 23 7.78 10.51 -15.51
C LEU A 23 8.72 11.28 -14.58
N VAL A 24 8.23 12.29 -13.86
CA VAL A 24 9.04 13.10 -12.93
C VAL A 24 9.32 12.35 -11.63
N PHE A 25 8.30 11.72 -11.04
CA PHE A 25 8.42 11.03 -9.75
C PHE A 25 8.82 9.55 -9.88
N GLY A 26 8.52 8.92 -11.01
CA GLY A 26 8.70 7.49 -11.24
C GLY A 26 7.48 6.65 -10.82
N ALA A 27 7.21 5.57 -11.56
CA ALA A 27 6.10 4.66 -11.30
C ALA A 27 6.17 3.97 -9.92
N ALA A 28 7.38 3.79 -9.37
CA ALA A 28 7.58 3.19 -8.06
C ALA A 28 7.30 4.15 -6.89
N LYS A 29 7.44 5.48 -7.07
CA LYS A 29 7.30 6.45 -5.98
C LYS A 29 5.87 6.91 -5.74
N LEU A 30 5.03 6.92 -6.78
CA LEU A 30 3.60 7.22 -6.62
C LEU A 30 2.85 6.29 -5.65
N PRO A 31 2.98 4.94 -5.73
CA PRO A 31 2.30 4.06 -4.80
C PRO A 31 2.85 4.19 -3.37
N ASP A 32 4.15 4.42 -3.20
CA ASP A 32 4.74 4.63 -1.87
C ASP A 32 4.21 5.90 -1.21
N LEU A 33 4.15 7.01 -1.95
CA LEU A 33 3.59 8.28 -1.48
C LEU A 33 2.08 8.14 -1.18
N ALA A 34 1.33 7.49 -2.08
CA ALA A 34 -0.11 7.27 -1.90
C ALA A 34 -0.41 6.39 -0.67
N ARG A 35 0.42 5.38 -0.37
CA ARG A 35 0.26 4.53 0.83
C ARG A 35 0.43 5.35 2.11
N GLY A 36 1.48 6.16 2.21
CA GLY A 36 1.72 7.03 3.37
C GLY A 36 0.63 8.08 3.55
N THR A 37 0.29 8.83 2.49
CA THR A 37 -0.76 9.86 2.53
C THR A 37 -2.14 9.26 2.76
N GLY A 38 -2.46 8.11 2.16
CA GLY A 38 -3.73 7.43 2.34
C GLY A 38 -3.95 6.95 3.77
N GLN A 39 -2.90 6.47 4.44
CA GLN A 39 -2.97 6.07 5.84
C GLN A 39 -3.19 7.27 6.77
N ALA A 40 -2.51 8.40 6.52
CA ALA A 40 -2.73 9.65 7.26
C ALA A 40 -4.16 10.18 7.08
N LEU A 41 -4.66 10.18 5.84
CA LEU A 41 -6.04 10.59 5.53
C LEU A 41 -7.07 9.64 6.16
N ARG A 42 -6.80 8.33 6.24
CA ARG A 42 -7.67 7.35 6.92
C ARG A 42 -7.79 7.65 8.41
N ILE A 43 -6.67 7.90 9.08
CA ILE A 43 -6.66 8.23 10.52
C ILE A 43 -7.40 9.54 10.75
N PHE A 44 -7.07 10.59 9.99
CA PHE A 44 -7.75 11.88 10.07
C PHE A 44 -9.27 11.77 9.82
N LYS A 45 -9.68 10.96 8.82
CA LYS A 45 -11.09 10.72 8.53
C LYS A 45 -11.79 9.98 9.66
N ALA A 46 -11.15 9.00 10.29
CA ALA A 46 -11.71 8.24 11.40
C ALA A 46 -11.89 9.12 12.65
N GLU A 47 -10.89 9.92 12.99
CA GLU A 47 -10.96 10.88 14.09
C GLU A 47 -12.02 11.97 13.82
N THR A 48 -12.02 12.54 12.61
CA THR A 48 -13.01 13.54 12.19
C THR A 48 -14.43 12.96 12.09
N LYS A 49 -14.57 11.67 11.79
CA LYS A 49 -15.88 10.99 11.77
C LYS A 49 -16.44 10.85 13.17
N GLY A 50 -15.63 10.54 14.19
CA GLY A 50 -16.09 10.55 15.58
C GLY A 50 -16.64 11.92 16.04
N LEU A 51 -16.13 13.02 15.49
CA LEU A 51 -16.63 14.38 15.74
C LEU A 51 -17.88 14.75 14.94
N ARG A 52 -18.20 14.00 13.87
CA ARG A 52 -19.37 14.22 12.99
C ARG A 52 -20.50 13.23 13.26
N ASP A 53 -20.19 12.04 13.76
CA ASP A 53 -21.15 10.95 14.04
C ASP A 53 -21.95 11.18 15.33
N ASP A 54 -21.63 12.20 16.15
CA ASP A 54 -22.49 12.62 17.27
C ASP A 54 -23.88 13.13 16.81
N ASP A 55 -24.06 13.41 15.51
CA ASP A 55 -25.35 13.83 14.92
C ASP A 55 -26.05 12.75 14.05
N ASP A 56 -25.37 11.69 13.59
CA ASP A 56 -25.94 10.70 12.66
C ASP A 56 -25.45 9.27 12.95
N ALA A 57 -26.12 8.59 13.87
CA ALA A 57 -25.88 7.17 14.12
C ALA A 57 -26.36 6.32 12.91
N VAL A 58 -25.43 5.58 12.31
CA VAL A 58 -25.52 4.19 11.75
C VAL A 58 -24.68 4.06 10.47
N ALA A 59 -23.49 3.44 10.58
CA ALA A 59 -22.89 2.58 9.54
C ALA A 59 -21.61 1.89 10.05
N GLY A 60 -21.70 0.59 10.41
CA GLY A 60 -20.55 -0.34 10.44
C GLY A 60 -20.40 -1.07 9.09
N PRO A 61 -19.59 -2.15 8.97
CA PRO A 61 -18.38 -2.55 9.67
C PRO A 61 -17.10 -2.24 8.85
N GLU A 62 -15.96 -2.20 9.54
CA GLU A 62 -14.63 -1.95 8.94
C GLU A 62 -14.24 -3.02 7.90
N PRO A 63 -13.72 -2.61 6.72
CA PRO A 63 -12.92 -3.51 5.91
C PRO A 63 -11.61 -3.79 6.66
N LYS A 64 -11.48 -5.00 7.20
CA LYS A 64 -10.18 -5.58 7.56
C LYS A 64 -9.29 -5.50 6.31
N ALA A 65 -8.32 -4.59 6.34
CA ALA A 65 -7.18 -4.64 5.44
C ALA A 65 -6.37 -5.87 5.85
N THR A 66 -6.60 -7.00 5.18
CA THR A 66 -5.65 -8.10 5.15
C THR A 66 -4.34 -7.54 4.59
N PRO A 67 -3.21 -7.61 5.31
CA PRO A 67 -1.90 -7.32 4.73
C PRO A 67 -1.73 -8.18 3.48
N PRO A 68 -1.22 -7.64 2.35
CA PRO A 68 -0.77 -8.50 1.25
C PRO A 68 0.14 -9.56 1.84
N ALA A 69 -0.21 -10.82 1.63
CA ALA A 69 0.63 -11.95 1.97
C ALA A 69 1.99 -11.71 1.32
N GLU A 70 2.98 -11.40 2.15
CA GLU A 70 4.37 -11.60 1.82
C GLU A 70 4.50 -13.11 1.64
N LEU A 71 4.58 -13.58 0.40
CA LEU A 71 4.90 -14.97 0.11
C LEU A 71 6.23 -15.27 0.81
N PRO A 72 6.31 -16.27 1.70
CA PRO A 72 7.60 -16.75 2.16
C PRO A 72 8.29 -17.41 0.97
N ALA A 73 9.18 -16.69 0.30
CA ALA A 73 10.15 -17.30 -0.58
C ALA A 73 11.25 -17.90 0.29
N THR A 74 10.99 -19.07 0.88
CA THR A 74 12.07 -19.98 1.28
C THR A 74 12.40 -20.85 0.07
N PRO A 75 13.64 -20.75 -0.42
CA PRO A 75 14.44 -21.96 -0.51
C PRO A 75 15.57 -21.85 0.51
N VAL A 76 15.42 -22.60 1.60
CA VAL A 76 16.52 -22.91 2.51
C VAL A 76 17.24 -24.09 1.88
N ASP A 77 18.13 -23.81 0.94
CA ASP A 77 19.12 -24.76 0.43
C ASP A 77 20.49 -24.29 0.92
N ASP A 78 20.89 -24.74 2.10
CA ASP A 78 22.28 -25.12 2.35
C ASP A 78 22.29 -26.31 3.32
N VAL A 79 22.66 -27.45 2.77
CA VAL A 79 22.75 -28.75 3.40
C VAL A 79 24.21 -28.98 3.78
N THR A 80 24.47 -29.42 5.02
CA THR A 80 25.66 -30.18 5.47
C THR A 80 26.91 -29.32 5.74
N VAL A 81 27.51 -29.28 6.95
CA VAL A 81 28.40 -30.30 7.57
C VAL A 81 28.64 -29.97 9.07
N ALA A 82 28.84 -31.01 9.91
CA ALA A 82 29.34 -31.05 11.32
C ALA A 82 28.28 -30.89 12.43
N GLN A 83 27.78 -31.94 13.10
CA GLN A 83 28.47 -32.81 14.08
C GLN A 83 29.19 -31.97 15.14
N GLU A 84 28.72 -31.86 16.40
CA GLU A 84 28.72 -32.93 17.41
C GLU A 84 27.54 -32.86 18.41
N PRO A 85 27.08 -34.02 18.92
CA PRO A 85 26.11 -34.14 20.01
C PRO A 85 26.82 -34.10 21.39
N GLN A 86 26.03 -33.92 22.46
CA GLN A 86 26.42 -34.06 23.89
C GLN A 86 27.13 -32.82 24.51
N THR A 87 26.96 -32.44 25.77
CA THR A 87 26.26 -33.06 26.90
C THR A 87 26.00 -32.00 27.96
N ASP A 88 24.81 -32.07 28.55
CA ASP A 88 24.48 -31.66 29.91
C ASP A 88 25.66 -31.83 30.90
N LYS A 89 26.09 -30.75 31.56
CA LYS A 89 26.65 -30.81 32.93
C LYS A 89 26.85 -29.43 33.53
N ASN A 90 25.92 -29.10 34.43
CA ASN A 90 26.15 -28.38 35.69
C ASN A 90 27.55 -28.63 36.28
N HIS A 91 28.38 -27.60 36.44
CA HIS A 91 29.53 -27.43 37.35
C HIS A 91 29.83 -25.91 37.40
N GLY A 92 30.04 -25.21 38.51
CA GLY A 92 30.06 -25.51 39.95
C GLY A 92 29.98 -24.20 40.73
#